data_AF-A0A932T6P3-F1
#
_entry.id   AF-A0A932T6P3-F1
#
_cell.length_a   1.000
_cell.length_b   1.000
_cell.length_c   1.000
_cell.angle_alpha   90.00
_cell.angle_beta   90.00
_cell.angle_gamma   90.00
#
_symmetry.space_group_name_H-M   'P 1'
#
loop_
_entity.id
_entity.type
_entity.pdbx_description
1 polymer ?
#
loop_
_entity_poly.entity_id
_entity_poly.type
_entity_poly.pdbx_seq_one_letter_code
_entity_poly.pdbx_strand_id
1 'polypeptide(L)' 'MNEMLVTRLKAVPGVNSVEEQVDRLAIRLHEDQTSIEDLHDHLVSAGARIRMFQPEAMDMETAFMKLTEGKTA' A
#
# COMPACT_ATOMS: atom_id res chain seq x y z
N MET A 1 -9.31 9.72 -10.03
CA MET A 1 -9.76 9.58 -8.63
C MET A 1 -9.37 10.86 -7.86
N ASN A 2 -9.74 11.03 -6.59
CA ASN A 2 -9.48 12.27 -5.84
C ASN A 2 -7.98 12.43 -5.52
N GLU A 3 -7.23 13.26 -6.24
CA GLU A 3 -5.78 13.47 -6.06
C GLU A 3 -5.38 13.76 -4.60
N MET A 4 -6.23 14.50 -3.89
CA MET A 4 -6.01 14.84 -2.48
C MET A 4 -5.97 13.60 -1.57
N LEU A 5 -6.71 12.54 -1.90
CA LEU A 5 -6.73 11.30 -1.13
C LEU A 5 -5.44 10.51 -1.35
N VAL A 6 -4.93 10.45 -2.58
CA VAL A 6 -3.65 9.79 -2.89
C VAL A 6 -2.51 10.49 -2.14
N THR A 7 -2.48 11.81 -2.13
CA THR A 7 -1.47 12.58 -1.39
C THR A 7 -1.54 12.32 0.12
N ARG A 8 -2.74 12.25 0.70
CA ARG A 8 -2.91 11.96 2.13
C ARG A 8 -2.45 10.55 2.49
N LEU A 9 -2.75 9.56 1.65
CA LEU A 9 -2.34 8.18 1.90
C LEU A 9 -0.83 7.99 1.80
N LYS A 10 -0.16 8.69 0.88
CA LYS A 10 1.31 8.69 0.79
C LYS A 10 2.00 9.29 2.03
N ALA A 11 1.29 10.07 2.83
CA ALA A 11 1.81 10.64 4.07
C ALA A 11 1.58 9.75 5.30
N VAL A 12 0.86 8.63 5.16
CA VAL A 12 0.64 7.67 6.26
C VAL A 12 1.94 6.91 6.50
N PRO A 13 2.41 6.78 7.76
CA PRO A 13 3.55 5.93 8.10
C PRO A 13 3.40 4.52 7.54
N GLY A 14 4.51 3.85 7.18
CA GLY A 14 4.45 2.51 6.60
C GLY A 14 3.90 2.40 5.17
N VAL A 15 3.24 3.42 4.61
CA VAL A 15 2.81 3.39 3.20
C VAL A 15 4.01 3.63 2.29
N ASN A 16 4.42 2.58 1.59
CA ASN A 16 5.55 2.61 0.66
C ASN A 16 5.14 3.20 -0.70
N SER A 17 4.00 2.76 -1.23
CA SER A 17 3.46 3.30 -2.47
C SER A 17 1.93 3.32 -2.49
N VAL A 18 1.39 4.28 -3.25
CA VAL A 18 -0.03 4.38 -3.58
C VAL A 18 -0.10 4.61 -5.08
N GLU A 19 -0.66 3.64 -5.79
CA GLU A 19 -0.77 3.61 -7.24
C GLU A 19 -2.25 3.62 -7.63
N GLU A 20 -2.63 4.60 -8.45
CA GLU A 20 -3.97 4.65 -9.03
C GLU A 20 -4.03 3.74 -10.26
N GLN A 21 -4.93 2.77 -10.23
CA GLN A 21 -5.29 1.93 -11.35
C GLN A 21 -6.69 2.30 -11.85
N VAL A 22 -7.10 1.75 -12.99
CA VAL A 22 -8.35 2.13 -13.67
C VAL A 22 -9.59 1.94 -12.78
N ASP A 23 -9.60 0.92 -11.93
CA ASP A 23 -10.75 0.54 -11.09
C ASP A 23 -10.47 0.53 -9.58
N ARG A 24 -9.21 0.73 -9.16
CA ARG A 24 -8.78 0.54 -7.77
C ARG A 24 -7.56 1.39 -7.39
N LEU A 25 -7.30 1.48 -6.09
CA LEU A 25 -6.03 1.95 -5.54
C LEU A 25 -5.23 0.73 -5.09
N ALA A 26 -4.01 0.61 -5.58
CA ALA A 26 -3.04 -0.36 -5.05
C ALA A 26 -2.16 0.35 -4.03
N ILE A 27 -2.14 -0.17 -2.80
CA ILE A 27 -1.38 0.40 -1.68
C ILE A 27 -0.38 -0.66 -1.22
N ARG A 28 0.90 -0.30 -1.18
CA ARG A 28 1.93 -1.13 -0.54
C ARG A 28 2.19 -0.60 0.86
N LEU A 29 2.05 -1.47 1.84
CA LEU A 29 2.15 -1.16 3.26
C LEU A 29 3.24 -2.02 3.90
N HIS A 30 3.99 -1.43 4.81
CA HIS A 30 4.87 -2.10 5.75
C HIS A 30 4.08 -2.33 7.06
N GLU A 31 3.61 -3.56 7.26
CA GLU A 31 2.75 -3.91 8.40
C GLU A 31 3.42 -3.76 9.77
N ASP A 32 4.75 -3.73 9.83
CA ASP A 32 5.52 -3.43 11.04
C ASP A 32 5.39 -1.96 11.50
N GLN A 33 5.00 -1.05 10.59
CA GLN A 33 4.89 0.38 10.88
C GLN A 33 3.45 0.87 10.96
N THR A 34 2.53 0.23 10.25
CA THR A 34 1.11 0.58 10.24
C THR A 34 0.31 -0.67 9.94
N SER A 35 -0.61 -1.00 10.85
CA SER A 35 -1.49 -2.15 10.67
C SER A 35 -2.53 -1.88 9.58
N ILE A 36 -3.18 -2.93 9.10
CA ILE A 36 -4.28 -2.79 8.13
C ILE A 36 -5.46 -2.04 8.76
N GLU A 37 -5.69 -2.24 10.05
CA GLU A 37 -6.71 -1.55 10.84
C GLU A 37 -6.42 -0.04 10.93
N ASP A 38 -5.18 0.34 11.23
CA ASP A 38 -4.78 1.75 11.30
C ASP A 38 -4.84 2.40 9.91
N LEU A 39 -4.43 1.68 8.85
CA LEU A 39 -4.58 2.15 7.47
C LEU A 39 -6.05 2.39 7.12
N HIS A 40 -6.95 1.50 7.55
CA HIS A 40 -8.38 1.66 7.36
C HIS A 40 -8.92 2.92 8.06
N ASP A 41 -8.49 3.19 9.29
CA ASP A 41 -8.88 4.41 10.01
C ASP A 41 -8.38 5.68 9.30
N HIS A 42 -7.17 5.65 8.75
CA HIS A 42 -6.64 6.73 7.90
C HIS A 42 -7.46 6.93 6.63
N LEU A 43 -7.90 5.86 5.97
CA LEU A 43 -8.75 5.91 4.79
C LEU A 43 -10.13 6.53 5.11
N VAL A 44 -10.78 6.08 6.19
CA VAL A 44 -12.10 6.59 6.60
C VAL A 44 -12.02 8.05 7.02
N SER A 45 -11.00 8.45 7.79
CA SER A 45 -10.78 9.85 8.18
C SER A 45 -10.41 10.76 6.99
N ALA A 46 -9.91 10.19 5.90
CA ALA A 46 -9.71 10.88 4.63
C ALA A 46 -11.00 11.01 3.79
N GLY A 47 -12.13 10.44 4.25
CA GLY A 47 -13.40 10.41 3.54
C GLY A 47 -13.51 9.29 2.50
N ALA A 48 -12.56 8.34 2.51
CA ALA A 48 -12.60 7.18 1.64
C ALA A 48 -13.62 6.14 2.13
N ARG A 49 -14.06 5.27 1.23
CA ARG A 49 -14.85 4.08 1.57
C ARG A 49 -14.25 2.87 0.89
N ILE A 50 -13.89 1.86 1.67
CA ILE A 50 -13.40 0.59 1.15
C ILE A 50 -14.62 -0.23 0.69
N ARG A 51 -14.71 -0.52 -0.61
CA ARG A 51 -15.75 -1.41 -1.17
C ARG A 51 -15.27 -2.85 -1.31
N MET A 52 -13.96 -3.02 -1.48
CA MET A 52 -13.31 -4.30 -1.63
C MET A 52 -11.88 -4.15 -1.12
N PHE A 53 -11.44 -5.11 -0.32
CA PHE A 53 -10.07 -5.23 0.15
C PHE A 53 -9.58 -6.61 -0.28
N GLN A 54 -8.50 -6.63 -1.05
CA GLN A 54 -7.88 -7.86 -1.51
C GLN A 54 -6.41 -7.82 -1.05
N PRO A 55 -6.05 -8.55 0.00
CA PRO A 55 -4.66 -8.64 0.41
C PRO A 55 -3.90 -9.39 -0.69
N GLU A 56 -2.88 -8.73 -1.24
CA GLU A 56 -1.94 -9.39 -2.13
C GLU A 56 -0.83 -9.98 -1.26
N ALA A 57 -0.89 -11.29 -1.03
CA ALA A 57 0.22 -12.00 -0.42
C ALA A 57 1.38 -11.99 -1.42
N MET A 58 2.41 -11.18 -1.14
CA MET A 58 3.61 -11.24 -1.94
C MET A 58 4.29 -12.59 -1.69
N ASP A 59 4.45 -13.36 -2.75
CA ASP A 59 5.18 -14.62 -2.67
C ASP A 59 6.61 -14.33 -2.21
N MET A 60 7.03 -14.99 -1.13
CA MET A 60 8.34 -14.82 -0.51
C MET A 60 9.48 -15.08 -1.50
N GLU A 61 9.27 -15.97 -2.47
CA GLU A 61 10.23 -16.22 -3.55
C GLU A 61 10.42 -14.98 -4.45
N THR A 62 9.33 -14.32 -4.82
CA THR A 62 9.38 -13.08 -5.63
C THR A 62 10.03 -11.92 -4.86
N ALA A 63 9.75 -11.80 -3.56
CA ALA A 63 10.41 -10.81 -2.69
C ALA A 63 11.93 -11.07 -2.60
N PHE A 64 12.34 -12.33 -2.48
CA PHE A 64 13.74 -12.73 -2.42
C PHE A 64 14.48 -12.41 -3.73
N MET A 65 13.91 -12.77 -4.89
CA MET A 65 14.52 -12.49 -6.20
C MET A 65 14.80 -10.99 -6.37
N LYS A 66 13.84 -10.10 -6.05
CA LYS A 66 14.03 -8.65 -6.15
C LYS A 66 15.11 -8.09 -5.21
N LEU A 67 15.30 -8.69 -4.04
CA LEU A 67 16.37 -8.32 -3.11
C LEU A 67 17.75 -8.72 -3.64
N THR A 68 17.85 -9.84 -4.34
CA THR A 68 19.12 -10.40 -4.83
C THR A 68 19.51 -9.94 -6.24
N GLU A 69 18.55 -9.53 -7.06
CA GLU A 69 18.79 -9.06 -8.44
C GLU A 69 19.67 -7.79 -8.53
N GLY A 70 19.99 -7.14 -7.40
CA GLY A 70 20.85 -5.94 -7.32
C GLY A 70 22.23 -6.13 -6.68
N LYS A 71 22.65 -7.35 -6.30
CA LYS A 71 24.01 -7.62 -5.78
C LYS A 71 24.69 -8.75 -6.54
N THR A 72 25.24 -8.42 -7.71
CA THR A 72 26.42 -9.14 -8.19
C THR A 72 27.60 -8.70 -7.32
N ALA A 73 28.15 -9.63 -6.54
CA ALA A 73 29.45 -9.46 -5.90
C ALA A 73 30.56 -9.23 -6.94
#